data_AF-A0A2E7HAL7-F1
#
_entry.id   AF-A0A2E7HAL7-F1
#
_cell.length_a   1.000
_cell.length_b   1.000
_cell.length_c   1.000
_cell.angle_alpha   90.00
_cell.angle_beta   90.00
_cell.angle_gamma   90.00
#
_symmetry.space_group_name_H-M   'P 1'
#
loop_
_entity.id
_entity.type
_entity.pdbx_description
1 polymer ?
#
loop_
_entity_poly.entity_id
_entity_poly.type
_entity_poly.pdbx_seq_one_letter_code
_entity_poly.pdbx_strand_id
1 'polypeptide(L)'
;MIKGFSGLGNQTVLIHPKRYQAEISHKTDVFNFYKMEKVFQVKSLKFIDPYIFRPFIPKFIYRFFSFLVDFIWGIFSVNYAKKYTPDFLFFRDNTPFSLFFSYLSGIPSAIEFHDMPPLISKRIFKFTLKRSKKIKCFSVTKKLSLDLENYFGLDEGS
;
A
#
# COMPACT_ATOMS: atom_id res chain seq x y z
N MET A 1 11.80 -2.16 5.83
CA MET A 1 11.71 -0.80 5.25
C MET A 1 11.25 0.27 6.25
N ILE A 2 10.07 0.17 6.87
CA ILE A 2 9.58 1.21 7.82
C ILE A 2 10.53 1.44 9.01
N LYS A 3 11.07 0.34 9.57
CA LYS A 3 12.14 0.39 10.57
C LYS A 3 13.42 1.08 10.05
N GLY A 4 13.70 0.98 8.75
CA GLY A 4 14.82 1.66 8.10
C GLY A 4 14.62 3.17 8.05
N PHE A 5 13.46 3.65 7.59
CA PHE A 5 13.14 5.09 7.60
C PHE A 5 13.22 5.69 9.00
N SER A 6 12.58 5.02 9.96
CA SER A 6 12.61 5.44 11.36
C SER A 6 14.02 5.37 11.97
N GLY A 7 14.80 4.32 11.68
CA GLY A 7 16.19 4.19 12.13
C GLY A 7 17.14 5.25 11.54
N LEU A 8 16.78 5.85 10.40
CA LEU A 8 17.46 7.01 9.82
C LEU A 8 17.00 8.35 10.42
N GLY A 9 16.20 8.32 11.50
CA GLY A 9 15.70 9.51 12.20
C GLY A 9 14.42 10.12 11.62
N ASN A 10 13.79 9.49 10.62
CA ASN A 10 12.58 10.04 10.00
C ASN A 10 11.34 9.78 10.87
N GLN A 11 10.51 10.81 11.04
CA GLN A 11 9.19 10.66 11.65
C GLN A 11 8.30 9.81 10.73
N THR A 12 8.04 8.57 11.17
CA THR A 12 7.35 7.58 10.33
C THR A 12 6.04 7.17 10.98
N VAL A 13 4.96 7.21 10.19
CA VAL A 13 3.63 6.75 10.60
C VAL A 13 3.15 5.66 9.64
N LEU A 14 2.95 4.45 10.15
CA LEU A 14 2.33 3.35 9.42
C LEU A 14 0.81 3.45 9.54
N ILE A 15 0.12 3.58 8.42
CA ILE A 15 -1.35 3.59 8.34
C ILE A 15 -1.82 2.30 7.68
N HIS A 16 -2.72 1.56 8.33
CA HIS A 16 -3.32 0.36 7.75
C HIS A 16 -4.76 0.16 8.25
N PRO A 17 -5.61 -0.56 7.51
CA PRO A 17 -6.94 -0.88 7.98
C PRO A 17 -6.84 -1.92 9.09
N LYS A 18 -7.75 -1.85 10.05
CA LYS A 18 -7.97 -2.93 11.02
C LYS A 18 -8.57 -4.12 10.28
N ARG A 19 -7.85 -5.23 10.24
CA ARG A 19 -8.28 -6.48 9.60
C ARG A 19 -8.77 -7.46 10.66
N TYR A 20 -9.71 -8.31 10.26
CA TYR A 20 -10.16 -9.44 11.06
C TYR A 20 -9.03 -10.48 11.13
N GLN A 21 -8.70 -10.90 12.34
CA GLN A 21 -7.70 -11.93 12.61
C GLN A 21 -8.39 -13.06 13.37
N ALA A 22 -8.53 -14.21 12.73
CA ALA A 22 -9.14 -15.39 13.33
C ALA A 22 -8.24 -16.02 14.41
N GLU A 23 -6.93 -16.07 14.17
CA GLU A 23 -5.97 -16.68 15.08
C GLU A 23 -5.55 -15.74 16.22
N ILE A 24 -5.36 -16.32 17.42
CA ILE A 24 -4.98 -15.58 18.64
C ILE A 24 -3.54 -15.06 18.56
N SER A 25 -2.63 -15.81 17.93
CA SER A 25 -1.24 -15.41 17.66
C SER A 25 -1.17 -14.04 16.98
N HIS A 26 -2.04 -13.81 15.99
CA HIS A 26 -2.11 -12.57 15.22
C HIS A 26 -2.68 -11.37 16.00
N LYS A 27 -3.37 -11.61 17.12
CA LYS A 27 -3.89 -10.54 18.01
C LYS A 27 -2.81 -9.92 18.89
N THR A 28 -1.63 -10.56 18.96
CA THR A 28 -0.49 -10.03 19.70
C THR A 28 0.14 -8.89 18.93
N ASP A 29 0.45 -7.79 19.61
CA ASP A 29 1.16 -6.68 18.99
C ASP A 29 2.51 -7.15 18.42
N VAL A 30 2.83 -6.73 17.19
CA VAL A 30 4.02 -7.19 16.45
C VAL A 30 5.32 -6.83 17.18
N PHE A 31 5.35 -5.68 17.88
CA PHE A 31 6.52 -5.29 18.67
C PHE A 31 6.70 -6.21 19.87
N ASN A 32 5.60 -6.58 20.54
CA ASN A 32 5.65 -7.53 21.64
C ASN A 32 6.03 -8.94 21.17
N PHE A 33 5.47 -9.40 20.06
CA PHE A 33 5.74 -10.72 19.50
C PHE A 33 7.21 -10.90 19.13
N TYR A 34 7.81 -9.91 18.46
CA TYR A 34 9.22 -9.94 18.06
C TYR A 34 10.18 -9.29 19.07
N LYS A 35 9.69 -8.87 20.25
CA LYS A 35 10.45 -8.13 21.27
C LYS A 35 11.24 -6.96 20.68
N MET A 36 10.62 -6.18 19.81
CA MET A 36 11.23 -5.03 19.15
C MET A 36 10.82 -3.73 19.83
N GLU A 37 11.75 -2.78 19.89
CA GLU A 37 11.40 -1.42 20.30
C GLU A 37 10.50 -0.73 19.27
N LYS A 38 9.54 0.04 19.78
CA LYS A 38 8.60 0.79 18.94
C LYS A 38 9.25 2.07 18.45
N VAL A 39 9.89 1.99 17.29
CA VAL A 39 10.62 3.11 16.69
C VAL A 39 9.76 4.01 15.79
N PHE A 40 8.52 3.61 15.47
CA PHE A 40 7.59 4.38 14.64
C PHE A 40 6.14 4.27 15.13
N GLN A 41 5.30 5.23 14.72
CA GLN A 41 3.88 5.23 15.09
C GLN A 41 3.09 4.29 14.18
N VAL A 42 2.19 3.49 14.76
CA VAL A 42 1.27 2.62 14.01
C VAL A 42 -0.16 3.09 14.26
N LYS A 43 -0.88 3.34 13.17
CA LYS A 43 -2.29 3.74 13.15
C LYS A 43 -3.12 2.67 12.44
N SER A 44 -3.76 1.82 13.24
CA SER A 44 -4.77 0.89 12.76
C SER A 44 -6.13 1.58 12.73
N LEU A 45 -6.69 1.76 11.53
CA LEU A 45 -7.93 2.49 11.34
C LEU A 45 -9.12 1.53 11.28
N LYS A 46 -10.23 1.87 11.94
CA LYS A 46 -11.49 1.12 11.79
C LYS A 46 -11.95 1.27 10.34
N PHE A 47 -11.97 0.16 9.62
CA PHE A 47 -12.38 0.12 8.21
C PHE A 47 -13.05 -1.22 7.91
N ILE A 48 -13.81 -1.28 6.81
CA ILE A 48 -14.52 -2.48 6.39
C ILE A 48 -13.49 -3.53 5.94
N ASP A 49 -13.52 -4.71 6.55
CA ASP A 49 -12.72 -5.84 6.08
C ASP A 49 -13.58 -6.75 5.17
N PRO A 50 -13.34 -6.77 3.85
CA PRO A 50 -14.14 -7.56 2.93
C PRO A 50 -14.06 -9.04 3.25
N TYR A 51 -12.97 -9.53 3.85
CA TYR A 51 -12.76 -10.95 4.12
C TYR A 51 -13.85 -11.56 5.01
N ILE A 52 -14.44 -10.77 5.92
CA ILE A 52 -15.54 -11.18 6.79
C ILE A 52 -16.76 -11.65 5.97
N PHE A 53 -16.99 -11.02 4.82
CA PHE A 53 -18.14 -11.30 3.95
C PHE A 53 -17.89 -12.44 2.96
N ARG A 54 -16.64 -12.93 2.85
CA ARG A 54 -16.24 -13.96 1.88
C ARG A 54 -17.07 -15.25 1.97
N PRO A 55 -17.42 -15.78 3.16
CA PRO A 55 -18.21 -17.02 3.26
C PRO A 55 -19.67 -16.85 2.83
N PHE A 56 -20.19 -15.61 2.84
CA PHE A 56 -21.63 -15.35 2.70
C PHE A 56 -22.06 -14.95 1.30
N ILE A 57 -21.12 -14.70 0.38
CA ILE A 57 -21.40 -14.08 -0.91
C ILE A 57 -20.76 -14.90 -2.05
N PRO A 58 -21.44 -15.07 -3.20
CA PRO A 58 -20.84 -15.68 -4.39
C PRO A 58 -19.53 -15.02 -4.83
N LYS A 59 -18.58 -15.83 -5.31
CA LYS A 59 -17.21 -15.40 -5.65
C LYS A 59 -17.15 -14.18 -6.58
N PHE A 60 -18.03 -14.08 -7.57
CA PHE A 60 -18.06 -12.95 -8.50
C PHE A 60 -18.45 -11.64 -7.80
N ILE A 61 -19.51 -11.68 -6.99
CA ILE A 61 -19.98 -10.52 -6.22
C ILE A 61 -18.93 -10.11 -5.18
N TYR A 62 -18.30 -11.09 -4.52
CA TYR A 62 -17.20 -10.83 -3.59
C TYR A 62 -16.02 -10.09 -4.25
N ARG A 63 -15.63 -10.48 -5.47
CA ARG A 63 -14.55 -9.81 -6.20
C ARG A 63 -14.88 -8.35 -6.45
N PHE A 64 -16.09 -8.05 -6.89
CA PHE A 64 -16.55 -6.68 -7.12
C PHE A 64 -16.62 -5.88 -5.82
N PHE A 65 -17.16 -6.48 -4.76
CA PHE A 65 -17.20 -5.87 -3.43
C PHE A 65 -15.80 -5.55 -2.88
N SER A 66 -14.87 -6.52 -2.93
CA SER A 66 -13.48 -6.31 -2.51
C SER A 66 -12.82 -5.17 -3.27
N PHE A 67 -13.05 -5.11 -4.59
CA PHE A 67 -12.54 -4.01 -5.42
C PHE A 67 -13.08 -2.65 -4.97
N LEU A 68 -14.38 -2.54 -4.70
CA LEU A 68 -14.98 -1.31 -4.19
C LEU A 68 -14.41 -0.92 -2.82
N VAL A 69 -14.23 -1.89 -1.93
CA VAL A 69 -13.66 -1.63 -0.60
C VAL A 69 -12.22 -1.14 -0.72
N ASP A 70 -11.40 -1.73 -1.60
CA ASP A 70 -10.02 -1.28 -1.85
C ASP A 70 -9.98 0.12 -2.49
N PHE A 71 -10.93 0.44 -3.37
CA PHE A 71 -11.09 1.78 -3.95
C PHE A 71 -11.40 2.83 -2.88
N ILE A 72 -12.40 2.56 -2.03
CA ILE A 72 -12.78 3.45 -0.92
C ILE A 72 -11.63 3.60 0.07
N TRP A 73 -10.90 2.50 0.35
CA TRP A 73 -9.71 2.54 1.19
C TRP A 73 -8.63 3.46 0.61
N GLY A 74 -8.44 3.45 -0.71
CA GLY A 74 -7.52 4.36 -1.39
C GLY A 74 -7.78 5.82 -1.08
N ILE A 75 -9.05 6.25 -1.20
CA ILE A 75 -9.48 7.62 -0.87
C ILE A 75 -9.25 7.91 0.60
N PHE A 76 -9.75 7.03 1.47
CA PHE A 76 -9.74 7.22 2.91
C PHE A 76 -8.31 7.29 3.48
N SER A 77 -7.45 6.37 3.07
CA SER A 77 -6.06 6.29 3.56
C SER A 77 -5.24 7.53 3.21
N VAL A 78 -5.33 8.02 1.97
CA VAL A 78 -4.62 9.24 1.54
C VAL A 78 -5.17 10.48 2.26
N ASN A 79 -6.49 10.62 2.36
CA ASN A 79 -7.08 11.76 3.08
C ASN A 79 -6.77 11.74 4.58
N TYR A 80 -6.70 10.55 5.19
CA TYR A 80 -6.27 10.41 6.57
C TYR A 80 -4.79 10.78 6.73
N ALA A 81 -3.93 10.36 5.80
CA ALA A 81 -2.50 10.67 5.81
C ALA A 81 -2.22 12.17 5.71
N LYS A 82 -3.01 12.93 4.94
CA LYS A 82 -2.88 14.40 4.81
C LYS A 82 -2.92 15.15 6.16
N LYS A 83 -3.58 14.61 7.18
CA LYS A 83 -3.63 15.20 8.52
C LYS A 83 -2.26 15.32 9.19
N TYR A 84 -1.28 14.54 8.72
CA TYR A 84 0.10 14.54 9.21
C TYR A 84 1.03 15.38 8.33
N THR A 85 0.50 16.12 7.34
CA THR A 85 1.28 16.94 6.40
C THR A 85 2.53 16.21 5.87
N PRO A 86 2.37 15.03 5.24
CA PRO A 86 3.49 14.19 4.89
C PRO A 86 4.31 14.81 3.75
N ASP A 87 5.64 14.85 3.91
CA ASP A 87 6.56 15.18 2.81
C ASP A 87 6.50 14.12 1.69
N PHE A 88 6.23 12.87 2.08
CA PHE A 88 6.25 11.73 1.20
C PHE A 88 5.33 10.59 1.68
N LEU A 89 4.73 9.85 0.73
CA LEU A 89 3.95 8.65 1.03
C LEU A 89 4.60 7.40 0.46
N PHE A 90 4.65 6.33 1.25
CA PHE A 90 5.20 5.05 0.81
C PHE A 90 4.11 3.98 0.76
N PHE A 91 4.01 3.28 -0.37
CA PHE A 91 2.99 2.30 -0.67
C PHE A 91 3.57 0.91 -0.97
N ARG A 92 2.71 -0.10 -0.90
CA ARG A 92 3.01 -1.47 -1.33
C ARG A 92 2.22 -1.82 -2.60
N ASP A 93 2.70 -2.81 -3.35
CA ASP A 93 2.06 -3.38 -4.54
C ASP A 93 0.59 -3.78 -4.40
N ASN A 94 0.12 -4.05 -3.18
CA ASN A 94 -1.28 -4.33 -2.89
C ASN A 94 -2.17 -3.07 -2.68
N THR A 95 -1.66 -1.86 -2.90
CA THR A 95 -2.38 -0.59 -2.69
C THR A 95 -2.49 0.30 -3.94
N PRO A 96 -3.01 -0.22 -5.08
CA PRO A 96 -3.08 0.55 -6.33
C PRO A 96 -3.89 1.84 -6.23
N PHE A 97 -5.02 1.81 -5.51
CA PHE A 97 -5.87 2.98 -5.37
C PHE A 97 -5.26 4.05 -4.47
N SER A 98 -4.59 3.67 -3.38
CA SER A 98 -3.91 4.64 -2.52
C SER A 98 -2.82 5.39 -3.29
N LEU A 99 -2.04 4.70 -4.14
CA LEU A 99 -1.06 5.36 -5.01
C LEU A 99 -1.75 6.28 -6.03
N PHE A 100 -2.84 5.83 -6.64
CA PHE A 100 -3.60 6.66 -7.59
C PHE A 100 -4.14 7.93 -6.93
N PHE A 101 -4.68 7.85 -5.72
CA PHE A 101 -5.18 9.02 -4.99
C PHE A 101 -4.07 9.91 -4.42
N SER A 102 -2.87 9.36 -4.15
CA SER A 102 -1.71 10.18 -3.79
C SER A 102 -1.23 11.01 -4.98
N TYR A 103 -1.21 10.41 -6.18
CA TYR A 103 -0.97 11.10 -7.44
C TYR A 103 -1.96 12.26 -7.65
N LEU A 104 -3.27 12.00 -7.52
CA LEU A 104 -4.29 13.04 -7.65
C LEU A 104 -4.14 14.15 -6.60
N SER A 105 -3.61 13.81 -5.43
CA SER A 105 -3.35 14.77 -4.35
C SER A 105 -2.03 15.53 -4.51
N GLY A 106 -1.23 15.22 -5.53
CA GLY A 106 0.06 15.88 -5.79
C GLY A 106 1.17 15.58 -4.78
N ILE A 107 0.97 14.59 -3.88
CA ILE A 107 1.91 14.25 -2.81
C ILE A 107 3.02 13.34 -3.39
N PRO A 108 4.30 13.71 -3.26
CA PRO A 108 5.41 12.84 -3.63
C PRO A 108 5.25 11.45 -3.00
N SER A 109 5.46 10.39 -3.78
CA SER A 109 5.24 9.03 -3.28
C SER A 109 6.22 8.01 -3.83
N ALA A 110 6.32 6.87 -3.16
CA ALA A 110 6.92 5.67 -3.73
C ALA A 110 6.07 4.45 -3.52
N ILE A 111 6.33 3.45 -4.35
CA ILE A 111 5.75 2.14 -4.24
C ILE A 111 6.84 1.06 -4.28
N GLU A 112 6.73 0.09 -3.39
CA GLU A 112 7.55 -1.12 -3.38
C GLU A 112 6.75 -2.31 -3.91
N PHE A 113 7.32 -3.00 -4.90
CA PHE A 113 6.81 -4.23 -5.45
C PHE A 113 7.53 -5.44 -4.88
N HIS A 114 6.77 -6.34 -4.24
CA HIS A 114 7.24 -7.65 -3.80
C HIS A 114 6.94 -8.70 -4.86
N ASP A 115 5.82 -8.55 -5.56
CA ASP A 115 5.38 -9.41 -6.65
C ASP A 115 4.82 -8.62 -7.85
N MET A 116 4.65 -9.31 -8.98
CA MET A 116 3.96 -8.77 -10.14
C MET A 116 2.46 -8.59 -9.82
N PRO A 117 1.88 -7.37 -9.91
CA PRO A 117 0.50 -7.17 -9.49
C PRO A 117 -0.51 -7.86 -10.42
N PRO A 118 -1.76 -8.05 -9.96
CA PRO A 118 -2.87 -8.50 -10.81
C PRO A 118 -3.14 -7.54 -11.97
N LEU A 119 -3.76 -8.02 -13.05
CA LEU A 119 -3.96 -7.27 -14.30
C LEU A 119 -4.61 -5.89 -14.10
N ILE A 120 -5.64 -5.80 -13.25
CA ILE A 120 -6.35 -4.54 -12.99
C ILE A 120 -5.45 -3.57 -12.22
N SER A 121 -4.82 -4.03 -11.14
CA SER A 121 -3.86 -3.23 -10.36
C SER A 121 -2.71 -2.74 -11.24
N LYS A 122 -2.17 -3.60 -12.11
CA LYS A 122 -1.13 -3.25 -13.08
C LYS A 122 -1.53 -2.10 -14.00
N ARG A 123 -2.77 -2.09 -14.50
CA ARG A 123 -3.27 -0.98 -15.33
C ARG A 123 -3.33 0.33 -14.56
N ILE A 124 -3.77 0.29 -13.30
CA ILE A 124 -3.81 1.47 -12.42
C ILE A 124 -2.39 1.99 -12.13
N PHE A 125 -1.46 1.09 -11.81
CA PHE A 125 -0.06 1.44 -11.61
C PHE A 125 0.56 2.03 -12.87
N LYS A 126 0.41 1.39 -14.02
CA LYS A 126 0.90 1.88 -15.31
C LYS A 126 0.37 3.29 -15.61
N PHE A 127 -0.94 3.50 -15.43
CA PHE A 127 -1.56 4.79 -15.65
C PHE A 127 -0.94 5.88 -14.74
N THR A 128 -0.76 5.55 -13.46
CA THR A 128 -0.28 6.47 -12.43
C THR A 128 1.19 6.81 -12.60
N LEU A 129 2.04 5.79 -12.78
CA LEU A 129 3.49 5.93 -12.92
C LEU A 129 3.86 6.69 -14.21
N LYS A 130 3.21 6.40 -15.33
CA LYS A 130 3.48 7.12 -16.59
C LYS A 130 3.15 8.62 -16.54
N ARG A 131 2.22 9.03 -15.67
CA ARG A 131 1.77 10.43 -15.57
C ARG A 131 2.44 11.22 -14.46
N SER A 132 3.08 10.55 -13.51
CA SER A 132 3.63 11.19 -12.32
C SER A 132 5.16 11.14 -12.30
N LYS A 133 5.79 12.30 -12.47
CA LYS A 133 7.25 12.45 -12.23
C LYS A 133 7.62 12.43 -10.74
N LYS A 134 6.64 12.60 -9.85
CA LYS A 134 6.83 12.65 -8.39
C LYS A 134 6.67 11.28 -7.72
N ILE A 135 6.45 10.22 -8.49
CA ILE A 135 6.28 8.88 -7.97
C ILE A 135 7.45 8.01 -8.41
N LYS A 136 8.12 7.38 -7.45
CA LYS A 136 9.20 6.43 -7.70
C LYS A 136 8.74 5.00 -7.42
N CYS A 137 9.23 4.04 -8.18
CA CYS A 137 8.92 2.62 -7.98
C CYS A 137 10.19 1.84 -7.64
N PHE A 138 10.05 0.89 -6.73
CA PHE A 138 11.11 0.00 -6.28
C PHE A 138 10.63 -1.43 -6.40
N SER A 139 11.55 -2.36 -6.67
CA SER A 139 11.28 -3.79 -6.64
C SER A 139 12.27 -4.46 -5.70
N VAL A 140 11.85 -5.57 -5.08
CA VAL A 140 12.72 -6.33 -4.16
C VAL A 140 13.77 -7.19 -4.89
N THR A 141 13.59 -7.45 -6.19
CA THR A 141 14.57 -8.20 -7.00
C THR A 141 14.82 -7.56 -8.36
N LYS A 142 16.03 -7.73 -8.89
CA LYS A 142 16.41 -7.23 -10.22
C LYS A 142 15.51 -7.77 -11.34
N LYS A 143 15.15 -9.07 -11.28
CA LYS A 143 14.25 -9.68 -12.27
C LYS A 143 12.87 -9.01 -12.28
N LEU A 144 12.30 -8.79 -11.09
CA LEU A 144 11.02 -8.09 -10.97
C LEU A 144 11.13 -6.64 -11.47
N SER A 145 12.26 -5.96 -11.23
CA SER A 145 12.50 -4.61 -11.79
C SER A 145 12.37 -4.59 -13.30
N LEU A 146 13.09 -5.49 -13.98
CA LEU A 146 13.08 -5.58 -15.44
C LEU A 146 11.67 -5.89 -15.97
N ASP A 147 10.96 -6.83 -15.34
CA ASP A 147 9.59 -7.18 -15.74
C ASP A 147 8.62 -5.99 -15.58
N LEU A 148 8.77 -5.20 -14.51
CA LEU A 148 7.96 -4.01 -14.25
C LEU A 148 8.32 -2.85 -15.19
N GLU A 149 9.60 -2.61 -15.43
CA GLU A 149 10.11 -1.61 -16.38
C GLU A 149 9.56 -1.87 -17.78
N ASN A 150 9.69 -3.10 -18.27
CA ASN A 150 9.15 -3.54 -19.54
C ASN A 150 7.62 -3.34 -19.63
N TYR A 151 6.89 -3.73 -18.59
CA TYR A 151 5.43 -3.64 -18.60
C TYR A 151 4.93 -2.18 -18.52
N PHE A 152 5.53 -1.40 -17.62
CA PHE A 152 5.16 -0.01 -17.42
C PHE A 152 5.70 0.90 -18.52
N GLY A 153 6.71 0.47 -19.27
CA GLY A 153 7.41 1.31 -20.25
C GLY A 153 8.04 2.51 -19.55
N LEU A 154 8.78 2.23 -18.49
CA LEU A 154 9.64 3.19 -17.80
C LEU A 154 10.99 3.12 -18.51
N ASP A 155 11.45 4.23 -19.08
CA ASP A 155 12.74 4.26 -19.77
C ASP A 155 13.87 3.93 -18.77
N GLU A 156 14.94 3.28 -19.25
CA GLU A 156 16.12 2.95 -18.46
C GLU A 156 16.74 4.23 -17.88
N GLY A 157 16.41 4.56 -16.63
CA GLY A 157 17.01 5.66 -15.88
C GLY A 157 16.06 6.83 -15.61
N SER A 158 15.38 6.77 -14.46
CA SER A 158 14.73 7.95 -13.84
C SER A 158 15.09 8.10 -12.39
#